data_AF-A0A315VWD5-F1
#
_entry.id   AF-A0A315VWD5-F1
#
_cell.length_a   1.000
_cell.length_b   1.000
_cell.length_c   1.000
_cell.angle_alpha   90.00
_cell.angle_beta   90.00
_cell.angle_gamma   90.00
#
_symmetry.space_group_name_H-M   'P 1'
#
loop_
_entity.id
_entity.type
_entity.pdbx_description
1 polymer ?
#
loop_
_entity_poly.entity_id
_entity_poly.type
_entity_poly.pdbx_seq_one_letter_code
_entity_poly.pdbx_strand_id
1 'polypeptide(L)'
;MAKSKNELVQNKLELEKEKNELLQENKQLKQQNCNLYQEKWKLQEEKDLLERRNKELEDKIVEKEKLISELPAIINTVEANKLRCPPGWQRFMSSCYQLSAEANTWMYAKQNCESKGAQLMMLNDETEQWTKYPKATILD
;
A
#
# COMPACT_ATOMS: atom_id res chain seq x y z
N MET A 1 -14.29 2.31 90.22
CA MET A 1 -15.24 1.54 89.39
C MET A 1 -15.94 2.38 88.31
N ALA A 2 -16.53 3.54 88.62
CA ALA A 2 -17.26 4.35 87.61
C ALA A 2 -16.40 4.87 86.44
N LYS A 3 -15.14 5.26 86.69
CA LYS A 3 -14.22 5.80 85.68
C LYS A 3 -13.90 4.79 84.55
N SER A 4 -13.58 3.56 84.94
CA SER A 4 -13.29 2.44 84.02
C SER A 4 -14.52 2.03 83.19
N LYS A 5 -15.72 2.10 83.76
CA LYS A 5 -16.97 1.85 83.01
C LYS A 5 -17.19 2.89 81.91
N ASN A 6 -16.84 4.14 82.15
CA ASN A 6 -17.01 5.22 81.17
C ASN A 6 -16.02 5.07 80.00
N GLU A 7 -14.74 4.76 80.27
CA GLU A 7 -13.75 4.44 79.24
C GLU A 7 -14.22 3.27 78.36
N LEU A 8 -14.77 2.22 78.96
CA LEU A 8 -15.28 1.06 78.23
C LEU A 8 -16.44 1.41 77.28
N VAL A 9 -17.27 2.38 77.66
CA VAL A 9 -18.37 2.88 76.82
C VAL A 9 -17.85 3.71 75.65
N GLN A 10 -16.82 4.55 75.87
CA GLN A 10 -16.19 5.34 74.81
C GLN A 10 -15.52 4.43 73.77
N ASN A 11 -14.73 3.45 74.22
CA ASN A 11 -14.06 2.51 73.33
C ASN A 11 -15.08 1.70 72.50
N LYS A 12 -16.22 1.32 73.08
CA LYS A 12 -17.30 0.64 72.34
C LYS A 12 -17.90 1.51 71.25
N LEU A 13 -18.13 2.80 71.55
CA LEU A 13 -18.64 3.79 70.59
C LEU A 13 -17.66 3.99 69.42
N GLU A 14 -16.37 4.03 69.71
CA GLU A 14 -15.31 4.19 68.72
C GLU A 14 -15.21 2.95 67.81
N LEU A 15 -15.22 1.75 68.39
CA LEU A 15 -15.26 0.49 67.64
C LEU A 15 -16.51 0.37 66.75
N GLU A 16 -17.67 0.85 67.20
CA GLU A 16 -18.89 0.82 66.38
C GLU A 16 -18.79 1.79 65.19
N LYS A 17 -18.10 2.94 65.35
CA LYS A 17 -17.83 3.87 64.24
C LYS A 17 -16.90 3.24 63.21
N GLU A 18 -15.75 2.73 63.65
CA GLU A 18 -14.77 2.07 62.77
C GLU A 18 -15.40 0.92 61.99
N LYS A 19 -16.22 0.09 62.66
CA LYS A 19 -16.96 -1.00 62.01
C LYS A 19 -17.88 -0.51 60.90
N ASN A 20 -18.59 0.61 61.10
CA ASN A 20 -19.49 1.16 60.09
C ASN A 20 -18.71 1.76 58.91
N GLU A 21 -17.59 2.42 59.17
CA GLU A 21 -16.68 2.93 58.15
C GLU A 21 -16.12 1.78 57.30
N LEU A 22 -15.61 0.73 57.93
CA LEU A 22 -15.14 -0.48 57.24
C LEU A 22 -16.24 -1.16 56.42
N LEU A 23 -17.48 -1.17 56.91
CA LEU A 23 -18.62 -1.71 56.17
C LEU A 23 -18.90 -0.90 54.90
N GLN A 24 -18.81 0.42 55.00
CA GLN A 24 -18.99 1.33 53.88
C GLN A 24 -17.86 1.19 52.85
N GLU A 25 -16.61 1.13 53.29
CA GLU A 25 -15.46 0.89 52.42
C GLU A 25 -15.56 -0.45 51.70
N ASN A 26 -15.93 -1.52 52.40
CA ASN A 26 -16.09 -2.84 51.79
C ASN A 26 -17.18 -2.84 50.71
N LYS A 27 -18.28 -2.11 50.96
CA LYS A 27 -19.34 -1.92 49.96
C LYS A 27 -18.81 -1.17 48.73
N GLN A 28 -18.02 -0.13 48.93
CA GLN A 28 -17.43 0.64 47.84
C GLN A 28 -16.40 -0.18 47.04
N LEU A 29 -15.54 -0.92 47.72
CA LEU A 29 -14.55 -1.81 47.09
C LEU A 29 -15.23 -2.90 46.26
N LYS A 30 -16.32 -3.50 46.78
CA LYS A 30 -17.11 -4.47 46.02
C LYS A 30 -17.68 -3.86 44.74
N GLN A 31 -18.20 -2.64 44.82
CA GLN A 31 -18.74 -1.95 43.65
C GLN A 31 -17.64 -1.64 42.62
N GLN A 32 -16.49 -1.14 43.08
CA GLN A 32 -15.34 -0.86 42.21
C GLN A 32 -14.85 -2.14 41.53
N ASN A 33 -14.78 -3.25 42.26
CA ASN A 33 -14.38 -4.53 41.71
C ASN A 33 -15.34 -5.00 40.61
N CYS A 34 -16.67 -4.89 40.83
CA CYS A 34 -17.65 -5.17 39.78
C CYS A 34 -17.44 -4.32 38.53
N ASN A 35 -17.18 -3.02 38.68
CA ASN A 35 -16.93 -2.12 37.56
C ASN A 35 -15.65 -2.51 36.80
N LEU A 36 -14.56 -2.83 37.52
CA LEU A 36 -13.31 -3.28 36.93
C LEU A 36 -13.47 -4.57 36.13
N TYR A 37 -14.26 -5.53 36.64
CA TYR A 37 -14.57 -6.74 35.89
C TYR A 37 -15.34 -6.46 34.60
N GLN A 38 -16.27 -5.50 34.62
CA GLN A 38 -17.00 -5.10 33.42
C GLN A 38 -16.10 -4.41 32.39
N GLU A 39 -15.25 -3.49 32.82
CA GLU A 39 -14.27 -2.83 31.95
C GLU A 39 -13.27 -3.83 31.36
N LYS A 40 -12.75 -4.74 32.18
CA LYS A 40 -11.87 -5.82 31.72
C LYS A 40 -12.54 -6.67 30.63
N TRP A 41 -13.83 -6.97 30.79
CA TRP A 41 -14.57 -7.75 29.80
C TRP A 41 -14.73 -7.00 28.48
N LYS A 42 -15.05 -5.70 28.51
CA LYS A 42 -15.12 -4.85 27.31
C LYS A 42 -13.77 -4.75 26.59
N LEU A 43 -12.69 -4.57 27.34
CA LEU A 43 -11.34 -4.52 26.79
C LEU A 43 -10.94 -5.86 26.15
N GLN A 44 -11.39 -6.98 26.73
CA GLN A 44 -11.16 -8.30 26.14
C GLN A 44 -11.88 -8.44 24.79
N GLU A 45 -13.13 -8.00 24.69
CA GLU A 45 -13.88 -8.05 23.44
C GLU A 45 -13.26 -7.16 22.35
N GLU A 46 -12.84 -5.94 22.71
CA GLU A 46 -12.14 -5.04 21.80
C GLU A 46 -10.81 -5.64 21.32
N LYS A 47 -10.04 -6.25 22.23
CA LYS A 47 -8.81 -6.96 21.88
C LYS A 47 -9.07 -8.07 20.87
N ASP A 48 -10.06 -8.92 21.10
CA ASP A 48 -10.41 -10.03 20.20
C ASP A 48 -10.89 -9.52 18.82
N LEU A 49 -11.52 -8.34 18.78
CA LEU A 49 -11.88 -7.67 17.53
C LEU A 49 -10.65 -7.15 16.78
N LEU A 50 -9.72 -6.50 17.48
CA LEU A 50 -8.48 -5.98 16.89
C LEU A 50 -7.59 -7.11 16.36
N GLU A 51 -7.47 -8.22 17.09
CA GLU A 51 -6.73 -9.40 16.64
C GLU A 51 -7.31 -9.98 15.33
N ARG A 52 -8.65 -10.04 15.21
CA ARG A 52 -9.30 -10.47 13.97
C ARG A 52 -9.02 -9.53 12.79
N ARG A 53 -9.10 -8.21 13.01
CA ARG A 53 -8.82 -7.21 11.96
C ARG A 53 -7.37 -7.23 11.53
N ASN A 54 -6.44 -7.40 12.47
CA ASN A 54 -5.02 -7.52 12.16
C ASN A 54 -4.76 -8.75 11.28
N LYS A 55 -5.33 -9.90 11.62
CA LYS A 55 -5.22 -11.10 10.81
C LYS A 55 -5.77 -10.90 9.38
N GLU A 56 -6.92 -10.24 9.24
CA GLU A 56 -7.49 -9.94 7.92
C GLU A 56 -6.57 -9.01 7.09
N LEU A 57 -5.92 -8.04 7.74
CA LEU A 57 -4.96 -7.17 7.07
C LEU A 57 -3.70 -7.93 6.66
N GLU A 58 -3.19 -8.83 7.50
CA GLU A 58 -2.08 -9.72 7.19
C GLU A 58 -2.40 -10.59 5.96
N ASP A 59 -3.58 -11.22 5.91
CA ASP A 59 -4.02 -12.03 4.78
C ASP A 59 -4.06 -11.21 3.47
N LYS A 60 -4.58 -9.98 3.53
CA LYS A 60 -4.60 -9.05 2.38
C LYS A 60 -3.22 -8.60 1.94
N ILE A 61 -2.27 -8.45 2.87
CA ILE A 61 -0.88 -8.12 2.56
C ILE A 61 -0.26 -9.27 1.79
N VAL A 62 -0.41 -10.51 2.26
CA VAL A 62 0.11 -11.70 1.58
C VAL A 62 -0.46 -11.84 0.16
N GLU A 63 -1.75 -11.59 -0.03
CA GLU A 63 -2.38 -11.60 -1.36
C GLU A 63 -1.76 -10.55 -2.29
N LYS A 64 -1.53 -9.33 -1.79
CA LYS A 64 -0.87 -8.26 -2.57
C LYS A 64 0.58 -8.57 -2.87
N GLU A 65 1.32 -9.13 -1.93
CA GLU A 65 2.72 -9.54 -2.12
C GLU A 65 2.85 -10.58 -3.23
N LYS A 66 1.90 -11.52 -3.32
CA LYS A 66 1.84 -12.47 -4.43
C LYS A 66 1.70 -11.75 -5.78
N LEU A 67 0.77 -10.79 -5.90
CA LEU A 67 0.60 -10.01 -7.13
C LEU A 67 1.87 -9.21 -7.47
N ILE A 68 2.52 -8.61 -6.48
CA ILE A 68 3.78 -7.87 -6.66
C ILE A 68 4.89 -8.79 -7.17
N SER A 69 4.94 -10.05 -6.70
CA SER A 69 5.96 -11.02 -7.14
C SER A 69 5.86 -11.40 -8.62
N GLU A 70 4.67 -11.29 -9.22
CA GLU A 70 4.40 -11.61 -10.62
C GLU A 70 4.67 -10.42 -11.56
N LEU A 71 4.67 -9.19 -11.01
CA LEU A 71 4.83 -7.95 -11.76
C LEU A 71 6.16 -7.82 -12.55
N PRO A 72 7.34 -8.24 -12.03
CA PRO A 72 8.61 -8.13 -12.75
C PRO A 72 8.62 -8.90 -14.07
N ALA A 73 8.00 -10.07 -14.12
CA ALA A 73 7.92 -10.86 -15.34
C ALA A 73 7.13 -10.10 -16.42
N ILE A 74 6.01 -9.48 -16.04
CA ILE A 74 5.19 -8.68 -16.94
C ILE A 74 5.98 -7.48 -17.47
N ILE A 75 6.67 -6.73 -16.60
CA ILE A 75 7.50 -5.59 -17.01
C ILE A 75 8.56 -6.03 -18.04
N ASN A 76 9.30 -7.10 -17.75
CA ASN A 76 10.30 -7.66 -18.67
C ASN A 76 9.70 -8.03 -20.03
N THR A 77 8.49 -8.60 -20.07
CA THR A 77 7.82 -8.94 -21.34
C THR A 77 7.40 -7.70 -22.14
N VAL A 78 6.93 -6.65 -21.47
CA VAL A 78 6.54 -5.38 -22.10
C VAL A 78 7.77 -4.65 -22.65
N GLU A 79 8.86 -4.62 -21.90
CA GLU A 79 10.14 -4.07 -22.35
C GLU A 79 10.68 -4.87 -23.53
N ALA A 80 10.71 -6.21 -23.44
CA ALA A 80 11.11 -7.06 -24.56
C ALA A 80 10.23 -6.85 -25.80
N ASN A 81 8.93 -6.59 -25.65
CA ASN A 81 8.03 -6.26 -26.75
C ASN A 81 8.31 -4.88 -27.36
N LYS A 82 8.59 -3.86 -26.55
CA LYS A 82 9.03 -2.54 -27.05
C LYS A 82 10.32 -2.61 -27.86
N LEU A 83 11.16 -3.61 -27.56
CA LEU A 83 12.43 -3.82 -28.26
C LEU A 83 12.29 -4.56 -29.60
N ARG A 84 11.10 -5.01 -30.00
CA ARG A 84 10.86 -5.75 -31.25
C ARG A 84 10.21 -4.89 -32.33
N CYS A 85 10.71 -5.00 -33.55
CA CYS A 85 10.08 -4.39 -34.73
C CYS A 85 9.04 -5.33 -35.35
N PRO A 86 8.02 -4.78 -36.04
CA PRO A 86 7.05 -5.61 -36.78
C PRO A 86 7.76 -6.48 -37.84
N PRO A 87 7.14 -7.60 -38.27
CA PRO A 87 7.69 -8.43 -39.33
C PRO A 87 8.04 -7.62 -40.58
N GLY A 88 9.24 -7.81 -41.13
CA GLY A 88 9.73 -7.07 -42.30
C GLY A 88 10.29 -5.66 -41.98
N TRP A 89 10.38 -5.28 -40.70
CA TRP A 89 11.06 -4.06 -40.25
C TRP A 89 12.36 -4.43 -39.52
N GLN A 90 13.43 -3.71 -39.82
CA GLN A 90 14.72 -3.84 -39.17
C GLN A 90 14.89 -2.78 -38.09
N ARG A 91 15.42 -3.21 -36.94
CA ARG A 91 15.69 -2.28 -35.84
C ARG A 91 17.02 -1.58 -36.05
N PHE A 92 17.03 -0.27 -35.85
CA PHE A 92 18.25 0.50 -35.68
C PHE A 92 18.06 1.49 -34.52
N MET A 93 18.92 1.43 -33.51
CA MET A 93 18.78 2.19 -32.27
C MET A 93 17.39 2.01 -31.61
N SER A 94 16.66 3.10 -31.38
CA SER A 94 15.33 3.13 -30.75
C SER A 94 14.17 3.06 -31.74
N SER A 95 14.43 2.83 -33.03
CA SER A 95 13.41 2.92 -34.08
C SER A 95 13.43 1.72 -35.02
N CYS A 96 12.29 1.49 -35.68
CA CYS A 96 12.10 0.44 -36.68
C CYS A 96 12.07 1.05 -38.08
N TYR A 97 12.79 0.43 -39.00
CA TYR A 97 12.97 0.90 -40.37
C TYR A 97 12.60 -0.20 -41.35
N GLN A 98 11.97 0.15 -42.46
CA GLN A 98 11.70 -0.78 -43.55
C GLN A 98 12.11 -0.12 -44.86
N LEU A 99 12.97 -0.80 -45.62
CA LEU A 99 13.37 -0.36 -46.95
C LEU A 99 12.33 -0.83 -47.97
N SER A 100 11.94 0.05 -48.87
CA SER A 100 11.14 -0.31 -50.04
C SER A 100 11.98 -1.15 -50.99
N ALA A 101 11.44 -2.27 -51.48
CA ALA A 101 12.09 -3.07 -52.52
C ALA A 101 12.10 -2.38 -53.90
N GLU A 102 11.23 -1.39 -54.09
CA GLU A 102 11.03 -0.70 -55.36
C GLU A 102 11.37 0.79 -55.24
N ALA A 103 12.07 1.30 -56.27
CA ALA A 103 12.30 2.72 -56.46
C ALA A 103 11.00 3.40 -56.91
N ASN A 104 10.62 4.48 -56.23
CA ASN A 104 9.36 5.18 -56.45
C ASN A 104 9.55 6.69 -56.35
N THR A 105 8.58 7.46 -56.84
CA THR A 105 8.56 8.92 -56.65
C THR A 105 8.43 9.25 -55.16
N TRP A 106 8.95 10.40 -54.75
CA TRP A 106 8.90 10.83 -53.35
C TRP A 106 7.48 10.83 -52.78
N MET A 107 6.51 11.31 -53.55
CA MET A 107 5.10 11.35 -53.14
C MET A 107 4.55 9.95 -52.86
N TYR A 108 4.84 8.99 -53.74
CA TYR A 108 4.40 7.61 -53.56
C TYR A 108 5.10 6.94 -52.38
N ALA A 109 6.41 7.16 -52.22
CA ALA A 109 7.17 6.64 -51.08
C ALA A 109 6.62 7.16 -49.74
N LYS A 110 6.27 8.45 -49.68
CA LYS A 110 5.65 9.06 -48.49
C LYS A 110 4.30 8.43 -48.18
N GLN A 111 3.42 8.33 -49.18
CA GLN A 111 2.10 7.72 -49.03
C GLN A 111 2.19 6.25 -48.59
N ASN A 112 3.18 5.50 -49.09
CA ASN A 112 3.42 4.11 -48.72
C ASN A 112 3.89 3.98 -47.25
N CYS A 113 4.76 4.87 -46.77
CA CYS A 113 5.13 4.90 -45.36
C CYS A 113 3.91 5.22 -44.47
N GLU A 114 3.12 6.23 -44.84
CA GLU A 114 1.93 6.65 -44.07
C GLU A 114 0.88 5.54 -44.02
N SER A 115 0.66 4.80 -45.12
CA SER A 115 -0.29 3.67 -45.15
C SER A 115 0.12 2.51 -44.24
N LYS A 116 1.41 2.41 -43.89
CA LYS A 116 1.96 1.45 -42.92
C LYS A 116 2.06 2.01 -41.50
N GLY A 117 1.51 3.20 -41.24
CA GLY A 117 1.59 3.87 -39.95
C GLY A 117 2.99 4.35 -39.59
N ALA A 118 3.82 4.62 -40.60
CA ALA A 118 5.20 5.07 -40.45
C ALA A 118 5.45 6.40 -41.16
N GLN A 119 6.64 6.96 -40.96
CA GLN A 119 7.08 8.18 -41.62
C GLN A 119 8.22 7.88 -42.60
N LEU A 120 8.21 8.55 -43.76
CA LEU A 120 9.29 8.47 -44.72
C LEU A 120 10.55 9.13 -44.13
N MET A 121 11.62 8.36 -43.98
CA MET A 121 12.90 8.88 -43.51
C MET A 121 13.56 9.72 -44.61
N MET A 122 13.98 10.94 -44.27
CA MET A 122 14.79 11.80 -45.14
C MET A 122 16.24 11.81 -44.64
N LEU A 123 17.17 11.50 -45.53
CA LEU A 123 18.60 11.63 -45.30
C LEU A 123 19.04 12.94 -45.96
N ASN A 124 19.52 13.92 -45.18
CA ASN A 124 20.01 15.19 -45.71
C ASN A 124 21.54 15.14 -45.84
N ASP A 125 22.06 15.56 -46.99
CA ASP A 125 23.43 15.26 -47.45
C ASP A 125 24.51 16.29 -47.04
N GLU A 126 24.22 17.25 -46.15
CA GLU A 126 25.21 18.29 -45.80
C GLU A 126 25.82 18.19 -44.40
N THR A 127 25.49 17.19 -43.59
CA THR A 127 26.30 16.84 -42.40
C THR A 127 26.16 15.36 -42.06
N GLU A 128 26.68 14.52 -42.94
CA GLU A 128 26.92 13.11 -42.67
C GLU A 128 28.18 12.94 -41.79
N GLN A 129 28.18 13.54 -40.59
CA GLN A 129 28.95 12.99 -39.48
C GLN A 129 27.98 12.09 -38.71
N TRP A 130 28.25 10.79 -38.71
CA TRP A 130 27.52 9.71 -38.02
C TRP A 130 27.48 9.84 -36.48
N THR A 131 27.26 11.05 -35.94
CA THR A 131 27.22 11.34 -34.51
C THR A 131 26.08 12.30 -34.19
N LYS A 132 25.19 11.84 -33.29
CA LYS A 132 24.06 12.54 -32.63
C LYS A 132 22.70 12.55 -33.33
N TYR A 133 22.05 11.38 -33.27
CA TYR A 133 20.59 11.19 -33.20
C TYR A 133 19.78 11.43 -34.49
N PRO A 134 19.10 10.40 -35.05
CA PRO A 134 17.98 10.66 -35.94
C PRO A 134 16.88 11.35 -35.12
N LYS A 135 16.72 12.66 -35.30
CA LYS A 135 15.51 13.36 -34.86
C LYS A 135 14.34 12.79 -35.66
N ALA A 136 13.60 11.88 -35.06
CA ALA A 136 12.23 11.62 -35.48
C ALA A 136 11.41 12.84 -35.07
N THR A 137 10.92 13.59 -36.04
CA THR A 137 9.95 14.66 -35.80
C THR A 137 8.62 13.99 -35.44
N ILE A 138 8.31 13.95 -34.16
CA ILE A 138 6.95 13.70 -33.67
C ILE A 138 6.16 14.98 -33.98
N LEU A 139 5.15 14.88 -34.84
CA LEU A 139 4.07 15.87 -34.89
C LEU A 139 2.92 15.29 -34.07
N ASP A 140 2.71 15.94 -32.91
CA ASP A 140 1.73 15.80 -31.82
C ASP A 140 1.41 14.41 -31.25
#